data_AF-A0A519JMD1-F1
#
_entry.id   AF-A0A519JMD1-F1
#
_cell.length_a   1.000
_cell.length_b   1.000
_cell.length_c   1.000
_cell.angle_alpha   90.00
_cell.angle_beta   90.00
_cell.angle_gamma   90.00
#
_symmetry.space_group_name_H-M   'P 1'
#
loop_
_entity.id
_entity.type
_entity.pdbx_description
1 polymer ?
#
loop_
_entity_poly.entity_id
_entity_poly.type
_entity_poly.pdbx_seq_one_letter_code
_entity_poly.pdbx_strand_id
1 'polypeptide(L)'
;MSDRGNLFWLPPRPADFADRLKAAQAGEGPLAHELKFLAGHALDINGLNRLAKTLRKARQEGRGLKPLAPFRLGLLSNSTTSLVAPALEATALRYGLAMEVVEAPFGQIVQEALDPQSLLATSGLDAILIAVDVHGLPLAGTPGDSDRSEATLDGVLAQFDLIRQGLRANTKAALIWQTAPRLPETLFGSYDFRLPGTHRWLVDQLN
;
A
#
# COMPACT_ATOMS: atom_id res chain seq x y z
N MET A 1 -13.14 -0.72 -24.11
CA MET A 1 -12.20 -0.42 -23.01
C MET A 1 -12.12 -1.66 -22.14
N SER A 2 -10.99 -2.39 -22.14
CA SER A 2 -10.79 -3.43 -21.13
C SER A 2 -10.84 -2.77 -19.76
N ASP A 3 -11.73 -3.27 -18.90
CA ASP A 3 -11.81 -2.87 -17.50
C ASP A 3 -10.46 -3.20 -16.84
N ARG A 4 -9.58 -2.21 -16.71
CA ARG A 4 -8.21 -2.37 -16.21
C ARG A 4 -8.17 -2.79 -14.73
N GLY A 5 -9.31 -2.80 -14.04
CA GLY A 5 -9.47 -3.35 -12.69
C GLY A 5 -9.97 -4.80 -12.64
N ASN A 6 -10.28 -5.41 -13.78
CA ASN A 6 -10.73 -6.80 -13.80
C ASN A 6 -9.52 -7.72 -13.62
N LEU A 7 -9.47 -8.45 -12.51
CA LEU A 7 -8.43 -9.42 -12.16
C LEU A 7 -8.51 -10.65 -13.09
N PHE A 8 -8.36 -10.45 -14.40
CA PHE A 8 -8.67 -11.41 -15.47
C PHE A 8 -7.86 -12.71 -15.41
N TRP A 9 -6.76 -12.70 -14.66
CA TRP A 9 -5.93 -13.88 -14.40
C TRP A 9 -6.45 -14.76 -13.25
N LEU A 10 -7.47 -14.30 -12.51
CA LEU A 10 -8.16 -15.07 -11.48
C LEU A 10 -9.48 -15.64 -12.03
N PRO A 11 -9.95 -16.79 -11.49
CA PRO A 11 -11.28 -17.30 -11.78
C PRO A 11 -12.36 -16.25 -11.48
N PRO A 12 -13.45 -16.19 -12.28
CA PRO A 12 -14.52 -15.24 -12.06
C PRO A 12 -15.17 -15.43 -10.69
N ARG A 13 -15.65 -14.33 -10.08
CA ARG A 13 -16.35 -14.38 -8.79
C ARG A 13 -17.46 -15.46 -8.79
N PRO A 14 -17.52 -16.35 -7.78
CA PRO A 14 -18.57 -17.35 -7.68
C PRO A 14 -19.95 -16.71 -7.60
N ALA A 15 -20.94 -17.31 -8.27
CA ALA A 15 -22.33 -16.82 -8.27
C ALA A 15 -22.93 -16.78 -6.85
N ASP A 16 -22.53 -17.72 -6.01
CA ASP A 16 -22.94 -17.91 -4.62
C ASP A 16 -22.02 -17.20 -3.60
N PHE A 17 -21.16 -16.26 -4.05
CA PHE A 17 -20.20 -15.55 -3.17
C PHE A 17 -20.85 -14.99 -1.89
N ALA A 18 -22.04 -14.40 -2.03
CA ALA A 18 -22.72 -13.77 -0.90
C ALA A 18 -23.18 -14.81 0.13
N ASP A 19 -23.70 -15.95 -0.34
CA ASP A 19 -24.20 -17.03 0.51
C ASP A 19 -23.05 -17.75 1.21
N ARG A 20 -21.95 -18.02 0.49
CA ARG A 20 -20.75 -18.63 1.07
C ARG A 20 -20.11 -17.75 2.13
N LEU A 21 -20.03 -16.44 1.89
CA LEU A 21 -19.54 -15.50 2.89
C LEU A 21 -20.44 -15.44 4.13
N LYS A 22 -21.77 -15.50 3.94
CA LYS A 22 -22.75 -15.50 5.03
C LYS A 22 -22.68 -16.79 5.85
N ALA A 23 -22.58 -17.95 5.20
CA ALA A 23 -22.40 -19.25 5.86
C ALA A 23 -21.11 -19.26 6.71
N ALA A 24 -19.99 -18.77 6.15
CA ALA A 24 -18.73 -18.65 6.87
C ALA A 24 -18.84 -17.75 8.11
N GLN A 25 -19.55 -16.63 7.99
CA GLN A 25 -19.85 -15.73 9.10
C GLN A 25 -20.71 -16.39 10.18
N ALA A 26 -21.69 -17.21 9.78
CA ALA A 26 -22.56 -17.97 10.70
C ALA A 26 -21.85 -19.11 11.45
N GLY A 27 -20.60 -19.41 11.10
CA GLY A 27 -19.84 -20.50 11.75
C GLY A 27 -19.94 -21.83 11.01
N GLU A 28 -20.53 -21.86 9.82
CA GLU A 28 -20.58 -23.04 8.99
C GLU A 28 -19.21 -23.25 8.34
N GLY A 29 -18.46 -24.24 8.85
CA GLY A 29 -17.17 -24.64 8.30
C GLY A 29 -15.97 -23.76 8.69
N PRO A 30 -14.78 -24.06 8.13
CA PRO A 30 -13.54 -23.41 8.50
C PRO A 30 -13.39 -22.04 7.83
N LEU A 31 -13.81 -20.99 8.53
CA LEU A 31 -13.80 -19.58 8.06
C LEU A 31 -12.52 -19.20 7.29
N ALA A 32 -11.34 -19.53 7.82
CA ALA A 32 -10.07 -19.17 7.22
C ALA A 32 -9.87 -19.75 5.81
N HIS A 33 -10.30 -21.00 5.59
CA HIS A 33 -10.22 -21.63 4.28
C HIS A 33 -11.20 -21.00 3.30
N GLU A 34 -12.39 -20.66 3.78
CA GLU A 34 -13.41 -20.01 2.97
C GLU A 34 -12.98 -18.60 2.53
N LEU A 35 -12.44 -17.81 3.46
CA LEU A 35 -11.87 -16.49 3.15
C LEU A 35 -10.73 -16.58 2.14
N LYS A 36 -9.81 -17.55 2.31
CA LYS A 36 -8.73 -17.80 1.36
C LYS A 36 -9.24 -18.18 -0.02
N PHE A 37 -10.23 -19.08 -0.09
CA PHE A 37 -10.84 -19.51 -1.34
C PHE A 37 -11.49 -18.32 -2.07
N LEU A 38 -12.33 -17.55 -1.38
CA LEU A 38 -13.05 -16.43 -1.97
C LEU A 38 -12.08 -15.33 -2.46
N ALA A 39 -11.00 -15.07 -1.72
CA ALA A 39 -9.96 -14.13 -2.13
C ALA A 39 -9.17 -14.57 -3.38
N GLY A 40 -9.24 -15.86 -3.75
CA GLY A 40 -8.64 -16.41 -4.96
C GLY A 40 -9.39 -16.09 -6.25
N HIS A 41 -10.49 -15.34 -6.21
CA HIS A 41 -11.32 -15.01 -7.37
C HIS A 41 -11.20 -13.54 -7.77
N ALA A 42 -11.64 -13.22 -8.98
CA ALA A 42 -11.69 -11.87 -9.52
C ALA A 42 -12.80 -11.04 -8.85
N LEU A 43 -12.50 -10.48 -7.67
CA LEU A 43 -13.42 -9.65 -6.90
C LEU A 43 -13.28 -8.17 -7.28
N ASP A 44 -14.42 -7.50 -7.36
CA ASP A 44 -14.51 -6.05 -7.42
C ASP A 44 -14.24 -5.40 -6.05
N ILE A 45 -14.16 -4.08 -6.00
CA ILE A 45 -13.92 -3.32 -4.76
C ILE A 45 -14.95 -3.66 -3.67
N ASN A 46 -16.21 -3.93 -4.04
CA ASN A 46 -17.25 -4.31 -3.10
C ASN A 46 -17.01 -5.71 -2.51
N GLY A 47 -16.62 -6.68 -3.35
CA GLY A 47 -16.24 -8.02 -2.91
C GLY A 47 -15.05 -7.99 -1.94
N LEU A 48 -14.00 -7.23 -2.28
CA LEU A 48 -12.83 -7.03 -1.42
C LEU A 48 -13.22 -6.40 -0.08
N ASN A 49 -14.02 -5.33 -0.09
CA ASN A 49 -14.50 -4.67 1.13
C ASN A 49 -15.30 -5.63 2.03
N ARG A 50 -16.13 -6.51 1.44
CA ARG A 50 -16.89 -7.51 2.19
C ARG A 50 -15.99 -8.56 2.83
N LEU A 51 -14.95 -9.02 2.14
CA LEU A 51 -13.96 -9.94 2.69
C LEU A 51 -13.15 -9.30 3.82
N ALA A 52 -12.62 -8.09 3.61
CA ALA A 52 -11.86 -7.37 4.62
C ALA A 52 -12.69 -7.13 5.90
N LYS A 53 -13.95 -6.69 5.76
CA LYS A 53 -14.88 -6.55 6.90
C LYS A 53 -15.10 -7.87 7.64
N THR A 54 -15.23 -8.98 6.90
CA THR A 54 -15.41 -10.30 7.50
C THR A 54 -14.16 -10.74 8.27
N LEU A 55 -12.97 -10.54 7.71
CA LEU A 55 -11.70 -10.80 8.36
C LEU A 55 -11.53 -9.98 9.66
N ARG A 56 -11.80 -8.66 9.59
CA ARG A 56 -11.73 -7.76 10.74
C ARG A 56 -12.69 -8.17 11.86
N LYS A 57 -13.95 -8.47 11.50
CA LYS A 57 -14.95 -8.95 12.45
C LYS A 57 -14.53 -10.28 13.10
N ALA A 58 -14.05 -11.23 12.31
CA ALA A 58 -13.56 -12.51 12.82
C ALA A 58 -12.38 -12.35 13.79
N ARG A 59 -11.47 -11.42 13.52
CA ARG A 59 -10.37 -11.05 14.42
C ARG A 59 -10.88 -10.46 15.73
N GLN A 60 -11.83 -9.52 15.67
CA GLN A 60 -12.44 -8.90 16.85
C GLN A 60 -13.20 -9.92 17.72
N GLU A 61 -13.85 -10.90 17.09
CA GLU A 61 -14.56 -11.99 17.77
C GLU A 61 -13.63 -13.12 18.27
N GLY A 62 -12.32 -13.02 18.03
CA GLY A 62 -11.34 -14.05 18.44
C GLY A 62 -11.51 -15.38 17.70
N ARG A 63 -12.14 -15.38 16.51
CA ARG A 63 -12.33 -16.60 15.71
C ARG A 63 -11.00 -17.12 15.20
N GLY A 64 -10.83 -18.44 15.19
CA GLY A 64 -9.61 -19.08 14.67
C GLY A 64 -9.40 -18.79 13.18
N LEU A 65 -8.26 -18.17 12.85
CA LEU A 65 -7.88 -17.83 11.47
C LEU A 65 -6.84 -18.78 10.85
N LYS A 66 -6.43 -19.85 11.55
CA LYS A 66 -5.51 -20.86 10.99
C LYS A 66 -6.14 -21.52 9.74
N PRO A 67 -5.38 -21.75 8.66
CA PRO A 67 -3.92 -21.68 8.55
C PRO A 67 -3.37 -20.33 8.11
N LEU A 68 -4.17 -19.24 8.10
CA LEU A 68 -3.68 -17.93 7.71
C LEU A 68 -2.65 -17.42 8.73
N ALA A 69 -1.47 -17.05 8.27
CA ALA A 69 -0.44 -16.47 9.11
C ALA A 69 -0.80 -15.01 9.45
N PRO A 70 -0.71 -14.58 10.72
CA PRO A 70 -0.92 -13.18 11.07
C PRO A 70 0.14 -12.31 10.38
N PHE A 71 -0.25 -11.12 9.94
CA PHE A 71 0.67 -10.14 9.39
C PHE A 71 0.15 -8.72 9.66
N ARG A 72 0.99 -7.82 10.16
CA ARG A 72 0.65 -6.42 10.45
C ARG A 72 1.46 -5.51 9.54
N LEU A 73 0.77 -4.79 8.67
CA LEU A 73 1.35 -3.87 7.71
C LEU A 73 1.06 -2.42 8.13
N GLY A 74 2.10 -1.64 8.40
CA GLY A 74 1.98 -0.20 8.49
C GLY A 74 1.85 0.43 7.10
N LEU A 75 1.00 1.43 6.96
CA LEU A 75 0.83 2.17 5.71
C LEU A 75 1.09 3.66 5.93
N LEU A 76 2.20 4.15 5.37
CA LEU A 76 2.56 5.56 5.29
C LEU A 76 2.24 6.07 3.89
N SER A 77 1.41 7.10 3.78
CA SER A 77 1.08 7.70 2.49
C SER A 77 0.78 9.19 2.59
N ASN A 78 0.98 9.89 1.48
CA ASN A 78 0.57 11.28 1.24
C ASN A 78 -0.79 11.37 0.54
N SER A 79 -1.49 10.26 0.34
CA SER A 79 -2.77 10.14 -0.37
C SER A 79 -3.80 9.41 0.49
N THR A 80 -5.07 9.42 0.08
CA THR A 80 -6.13 8.68 0.77
C THR A 80 -5.95 7.16 0.58
N THR A 81 -5.86 6.42 1.69
CA THR A 81 -5.59 4.98 1.72
C THR A 81 -6.82 4.12 2.04
N SER A 82 -7.97 4.75 2.31
CA SER A 82 -9.19 4.08 2.79
C SER A 82 -9.76 3.00 1.85
N LEU A 83 -9.44 3.07 0.55
CA LEU A 83 -9.80 2.03 -0.43
C LEU A 83 -8.71 0.96 -0.59
N VAL A 84 -7.44 1.33 -0.33
CA VAL A 84 -6.28 0.45 -0.51
C VAL A 84 -6.14 -0.51 0.67
N ALA A 85 -6.31 -0.03 1.90
CA ALA A 85 -6.20 -0.85 3.09
C ALA A 85 -7.11 -2.10 3.07
N PRO A 86 -8.44 -2.00 2.84
CA PRO A 86 -9.29 -3.19 2.74
C PRO A 86 -8.96 -4.06 1.52
N ALA A 87 -8.53 -3.48 0.41
CA ALA A 87 -8.11 -4.24 -0.76
C ALA A 87 -6.84 -5.07 -0.49
N LEU A 88 -5.86 -4.53 0.24
CA LEU A 88 -4.66 -5.24 0.68
C LEU A 88 -5.01 -6.39 1.61
N GLU A 89 -5.80 -6.14 2.65
CA GLU A 89 -6.22 -7.17 3.61
C GLU A 89 -6.94 -8.34 2.92
N ALA A 90 -7.93 -8.03 2.08
CA ALA A 90 -8.69 -9.03 1.36
C ALA A 90 -7.82 -9.80 0.35
N THR A 91 -6.90 -9.11 -0.31
CA THR A 91 -5.96 -9.73 -1.27
C THR A 91 -4.95 -10.64 -0.56
N ALA A 92 -4.46 -10.26 0.61
CA ALA A 92 -3.48 -11.02 1.38
C ALA A 92 -3.96 -12.43 1.74
N LEU A 93 -5.28 -12.61 1.89
CA LEU A 93 -5.92 -13.90 2.18
C LEU A 93 -5.53 -14.99 1.17
N ARG A 94 -5.47 -14.67 -0.13
CA ARG A 94 -5.11 -15.68 -1.16
C ARG A 94 -3.65 -16.13 -1.05
N TYR A 95 -2.79 -15.29 -0.47
CA TYR A 95 -1.40 -15.61 -0.14
C TYR A 95 -1.26 -16.30 1.24
N GLY A 96 -2.37 -16.61 1.91
CA GLY A 96 -2.36 -17.28 3.20
C GLY A 96 -2.06 -16.35 4.38
N LEU A 97 -2.29 -15.05 4.22
CA LEU A 97 -2.04 -14.06 5.28
C LEU A 97 -3.35 -13.50 5.83
N ALA A 98 -3.47 -13.48 7.16
CA ALA A 98 -4.47 -12.70 7.89
C ALA A 98 -3.88 -11.30 8.16
N MET A 99 -3.80 -10.49 7.10
CA MET A 99 -3.23 -9.15 7.18
C MET A 99 -4.13 -8.19 7.95
N GLU A 100 -3.52 -7.31 8.75
CA GLU A 100 -4.12 -6.10 9.32
C GLU A 100 -3.30 -4.90 8.85
N VAL A 101 -3.99 -3.91 8.29
CA VAL A 101 -3.35 -2.67 7.85
C VAL A 101 -3.55 -1.61 8.93
N VAL A 102 -2.44 -1.05 9.40
CA VAL A 102 -2.40 0.08 10.33
C VAL A 102 -2.07 1.34 9.53
N GLU A 103 -3.07 2.18 9.31
CA GLU A 103 -2.95 3.40 8.52
C GLU A 103 -2.43 4.55 9.40
N ALA A 104 -1.31 5.16 9.00
CA ALA A 104 -0.83 6.36 9.66
C ALA A 104 -1.72 7.57 9.34
N PRO A 105 -1.73 8.62 10.19
CA PRO A 105 -2.41 9.87 9.89
C PRO A 105 -1.96 10.48 8.57
N PHE A 106 -2.92 10.99 7.80
CA PHE A 106 -2.67 11.60 6.49
C PHE A 106 -1.67 12.76 6.58
N GLY A 107 -0.67 12.77 5.70
CA GLY A 107 0.28 13.88 5.55
C GLY A 107 1.33 14.01 6.65
N GLN A 108 1.40 13.07 7.60
CA GLN A 108 2.31 13.13 8.76
C GLN A 108 3.49 12.15 8.65
N ILE A 109 3.98 11.88 7.44
CA ILE A 109 4.98 10.81 7.19
C ILE A 109 6.25 10.99 8.01
N VAL A 110 6.83 12.20 8.02
CA VAL A 110 8.08 12.49 8.74
C VAL A 110 7.86 12.42 10.25
N GLN A 111 6.73 12.94 10.74
CA GLN A 111 6.39 12.94 12.17
C GLN A 111 6.21 11.51 12.68
N GLU A 112 5.44 10.69 11.96
CA GLU A 112 5.19 9.29 12.29
C GLU A 112 6.48 8.45 12.28
N ALA A 113 7.42 8.78 11.39
CA ALA A 113 8.71 8.11 11.30
C ALA A 113 9.64 8.43 12.48
N LEU A 114 9.67 9.68 12.92
CA LEU A 114 10.62 10.16 13.93
C LEU A 114 10.12 10.00 15.37
N ASP A 115 8.81 10.01 15.61
CA ASP A 115 8.24 9.90 16.94
C ASP A 115 8.27 8.43 17.45
N PRO A 116 8.99 8.12 18.53
CA PRO A 116 9.00 6.77 19.11
C PRO A 116 7.66 6.36 19.74
N GLN A 117 6.73 7.31 19.96
CA GLN A 117 5.38 7.04 20.44
C GLN A 117 4.33 7.03 19.32
N SER A 118 4.78 7.07 18.07
CA SER A 118 3.88 7.03 16.92
C SER A 118 3.07 5.74 16.86
N LEU A 119 1.95 5.78 16.12
CA LEU A 119 1.11 4.61 15.92
C LEU A 119 1.92 3.47 15.28
N LEU A 120 2.77 3.77 14.30
CA LEU A 120 3.59 2.76 13.62
C LEU A 120 4.70 2.19 14.52
N ALA A 121 5.32 3.02 15.36
CA ALA A 121 6.35 2.59 16.31
C ALA A 121 5.77 1.62 17.35
N THR A 122 4.56 1.90 17.83
CA THR A 122 3.91 1.16 18.92
C THR A 122 3.05 -0.03 18.45
N SER A 123 2.79 -0.14 17.14
CA SER A 123 1.91 -1.17 16.57
C SER A 123 2.57 -2.51 16.25
N GLY A 124 3.80 -2.78 16.67
CA GLY A 124 4.43 -4.11 16.53
C GLY A 124 4.31 -4.70 15.11
N LEU A 125 4.67 -3.90 14.11
CA LEU A 125 4.45 -4.18 12.70
C LEU A 125 5.49 -5.16 12.14
N ASP A 126 5.06 -6.00 11.19
CA ASP A 126 5.96 -6.89 10.45
C ASP A 126 6.64 -6.15 9.30
N ALA A 127 5.90 -5.26 8.64
CA ALA A 127 6.39 -4.40 7.57
C ALA A 127 5.73 -3.03 7.59
N ILE A 128 6.36 -2.05 6.94
CA ILE A 128 5.82 -0.72 6.66
C ILE A 128 5.94 -0.46 5.16
N LEU A 129 4.81 -0.19 4.52
CA LEU A 129 4.75 0.30 3.15
C LEU A 129 4.79 1.84 3.16
N ILE A 130 5.82 2.39 2.54
CA ILE A 130 5.97 3.82 2.28
C ILE A 130 5.47 4.09 0.85
N ALA A 131 4.21 4.51 0.75
CA ALA A 131 3.49 4.79 -0.49
C ALA A 131 3.37 6.30 -0.71
N VAL A 132 4.51 6.93 -1.04
CA VAL A 132 4.57 8.37 -1.35
C VAL A 132 4.50 8.57 -2.85
N ASP A 133 3.46 9.29 -3.28
CA ASP A 133 3.30 9.71 -4.66
C ASP A 133 4.12 10.96 -4.98
N VAL A 134 4.39 11.21 -6.28
CA VAL A 134 5.14 12.38 -6.76
C VAL A 134 4.58 13.70 -6.25
N HIS A 135 3.27 13.80 -6.04
CA HIS A 135 2.64 15.00 -5.49
C HIS A 135 2.97 15.27 -4.01
N GLY A 136 3.50 14.27 -3.29
CA GLY A 136 3.99 14.41 -1.92
C GLY A 136 5.49 14.68 -1.83
N LEU A 137 6.18 14.73 -2.97
CA LEU A 137 7.61 14.98 -3.03
C LEU A 137 7.86 16.41 -3.53
N PRO A 138 8.86 17.12 -3.00
CA PRO A 138 9.24 18.46 -3.47
C PRO A 138 10.01 18.40 -4.80
N LEU A 139 9.48 17.70 -5.81
CA LEU A 139 10.08 17.57 -7.15
C LEU A 139 9.77 18.81 -8.00
N ALA A 140 10.51 19.90 -7.75
CA ALA A 140 10.39 21.13 -8.50
C ALA A 140 11.07 21.02 -9.88
N GLY A 141 10.28 21.16 -10.95
CA GLY A 141 10.81 21.16 -12.32
C GLY A 141 11.68 22.38 -12.60
N THR A 142 12.92 22.15 -13.06
CA THR A 142 13.90 23.18 -13.46
C THR A 142 14.56 22.82 -14.80
N PRO A 143 13.79 22.70 -15.91
CA PRO A 143 14.31 22.14 -17.16
C PRO A 143 15.54 22.87 -17.70
N GLY A 144 16.62 22.13 -17.93
CA GLY A 144 17.88 22.64 -18.45
C GLY A 144 18.84 23.22 -17.40
N ASP A 145 18.44 23.27 -16.12
CA ASP A 145 19.28 23.71 -15.00
C ASP A 145 19.70 22.49 -14.17
N SER A 146 20.83 21.88 -14.56
CA SER A 146 21.32 20.65 -13.92
C SER A 146 21.62 20.83 -12.44
N ASP A 147 22.26 21.94 -12.05
CA ASP A 147 22.66 22.18 -10.66
C ASP A 147 21.42 22.26 -9.74
N ARG A 148 20.36 22.97 -10.17
CA ARG A 148 19.11 23.00 -9.40
C ARG A 148 18.39 21.66 -9.39
N SER A 149 18.50 20.89 -10.47
CA SER A 149 17.89 19.57 -10.58
C SER A 149 18.54 18.57 -9.62
N GLU A 150 19.88 18.57 -9.53
CA GLU A 150 20.65 17.76 -8.60
C GLU A 150 20.34 18.15 -7.15
N ALA A 151 20.36 19.45 -6.83
CA ALA A 151 20.00 19.94 -5.50
C ALA A 151 18.56 19.52 -5.08
N THR A 152 17.62 19.46 -6.04
CA THR A 152 16.26 18.97 -5.79
C THR A 152 16.26 17.49 -5.43
N LEU A 153 17.01 16.66 -6.17
CA LEU A 153 17.14 15.23 -5.88
C LEU A 153 17.80 14.97 -4.52
N ASP A 154 18.88 15.68 -4.22
CA ASP A 154 19.58 15.57 -2.95
C ASP A 154 18.65 15.89 -1.76
N GLY A 155 17.82 16.92 -1.88
CA GLY A 155 16.82 17.26 -0.86
C GLY A 155 15.80 16.16 -0.63
N VAL A 156 15.29 15.53 -1.70
CA VAL A 156 14.34 14.41 -1.61
C VAL A 156 15.02 13.18 -0.99
N LEU A 157 16.23 12.84 -1.43
CA LEU A 157 16.98 11.70 -0.90
C LEU A 157 17.32 11.90 0.58
N ALA A 158 17.69 13.12 0.99
CA ALA A 158 17.91 13.45 2.39
C ALA A 158 16.64 13.26 3.23
N GLN A 159 15.47 13.64 2.71
CA GLN A 159 14.19 13.39 3.38
C GLN A 159 13.89 11.89 3.49
N PHE A 160 14.20 11.09 2.46
CA PHE A 160 14.01 9.63 2.49
C PHE A 160 14.93 8.98 3.52
N ASP A 161 16.18 9.44 3.59
CA ASP A 161 17.13 8.97 4.60
C ASP A 161 16.70 9.32 6.02
N LEU A 162 16.14 10.52 6.23
CA LEU A 162 15.57 10.91 7.52
C LEU A 162 14.43 9.98 7.95
N ILE A 163 13.48 9.71 7.04
CA ILE A 163 12.35 8.79 7.28
C ILE A 163 12.88 7.37 7.56
N ARG A 164 13.80 6.88 6.73
CA ARG A 164 14.41 5.56 6.88
C ARG A 164 15.10 5.41 8.23
N GLN A 165 15.90 6.40 8.64
CA GLN A 165 16.60 6.39 9.92
C GLN A 165 15.63 6.42 11.09
N GLY A 166 14.63 7.31 11.06
CA GLY A 166 13.57 7.38 12.08
C GLY A 166 12.85 6.05 12.27
N LEU A 167 12.34 5.48 11.17
CA LEU A 167 11.64 4.19 11.22
C LEU A 167 12.57 3.09 11.74
N ARG A 168 13.82 3.02 11.29
CA ARG A 168 14.77 2.00 11.77
C ARG A 168 15.13 2.16 13.25
N ALA A 169 15.12 3.38 13.78
CA ALA A 169 15.34 3.63 15.20
C ALA A 169 14.13 3.21 16.05
N ASN A 170 12.91 3.35 15.50
CA ASN A 170 11.66 3.19 16.24
C ASN A 170 10.96 1.84 16.02
N THR A 171 11.32 1.08 14.97
CA THR A 171 10.70 -0.21 14.65
C THR A 171 11.69 -1.23 14.09
N LYS A 172 11.35 -2.51 14.24
CA LYS A 172 12.06 -3.65 13.61
C LYS A 172 11.41 -4.11 12.30
N ALA A 173 10.32 -3.47 11.88
CA ALA A 173 9.58 -3.82 10.68
C ALA A 173 10.44 -3.76 9.41
N ALA A 174 10.14 -4.61 8.44
CA ALA A 174 10.69 -4.48 7.09
C ALA A 174 10.16 -3.21 6.42
N LEU A 175 11.01 -2.43 5.77
CA LEU A 175 10.60 -1.23 5.06
C LEU A 175 10.42 -1.55 3.56
N ILE A 176 9.25 -1.24 3.02
CA ILE A 176 8.91 -1.42 1.60
C ILE A 176 8.67 -0.03 1.03
N TRP A 177 9.52 0.39 0.09
CA TRP A 177 9.41 1.70 -0.55
C TRP A 177 8.71 1.58 -1.90
N GLN A 178 7.64 2.33 -2.12
CA GLN A 178 6.98 2.42 -3.42
C GLN A 178 7.75 3.41 -4.31
N THR A 179 8.10 2.99 -5.52
CA THR A 179 8.67 3.87 -6.54
C THR A 179 7.68 4.97 -6.93
N ALA A 180 8.21 6.15 -7.25
CA ALA A 180 7.40 7.29 -7.66
C ALA A 180 6.89 7.09 -9.11
N PRO A 181 5.57 7.12 -9.37
CA PRO A 181 5.05 6.93 -10.71
C PRO A 181 5.39 8.13 -11.61
N ARG A 182 5.56 7.86 -12.90
CA ARG A 182 5.75 8.91 -13.91
C ARG A 182 4.42 9.64 -14.15
N LEU A 183 4.46 10.96 -14.11
CA LEU A 183 3.33 11.78 -14.55
C LEU A 183 3.06 11.58 -16.06
N PRO A 184 1.79 11.55 -16.49
CA PRO A 184 1.44 11.45 -17.90
C PRO A 184 1.76 12.72 -18.69
N GLU A 185 1.83 13.88 -18.03
CA GLU A 185 2.16 15.16 -18.66
C GLU A 185 3.64 15.23 -19.06
N THR A 186 3.92 15.70 -20.27
CA THR A 186 5.28 15.88 -20.79
C THR A 186 5.46 17.32 -21.28
N LEU A 187 6.64 17.90 -21.06
CA LEU A 187 6.99 19.25 -21.53
C LEU A 187 7.58 19.23 -22.95
N PHE A 188 8.48 18.28 -23.21
CA PHE A 188 9.20 18.13 -24.48
C PHE A 188 9.03 16.72 -25.07
N GLY A 189 7.97 16.01 -24.67
CA GLY A 189 7.70 14.64 -25.09
C GLY A 189 8.83 13.70 -24.67
N SER A 190 9.30 12.86 -25.59
CA SER A 190 10.39 11.91 -25.30
C SER A 190 11.72 12.57 -24.95
N TYR A 191 11.91 13.85 -25.28
CA TYR A 191 13.13 14.57 -24.93
C TYR A 191 13.25 14.85 -23.43
N ASP A 192 12.14 14.82 -22.68
CA ASP A 192 12.15 15.02 -21.23
C ASP A 192 13.11 14.04 -20.53
N PHE A 193 13.25 12.81 -21.05
CA PHE A 193 14.18 11.82 -20.51
C PHE A 193 15.65 12.27 -20.53
N ARG A 194 16.03 13.15 -21.46
CA ARG A 194 17.41 13.59 -21.67
C ARG A 194 17.69 14.98 -21.13
N LEU A 195 16.66 15.74 -20.75
CA LEU A 195 16.79 17.10 -20.29
C LEU A 195 16.71 17.12 -18.75
N PRO A 196 17.82 17.42 -18.04
CA PRO A 196 17.82 17.59 -16.60
C PRO A 196 16.73 18.56 -16.14
N GLY A 197 16.12 18.27 -15.00
CA GLY A 197 15.12 19.14 -14.37
C GLY A 197 13.72 19.07 -14.95
N THR A 198 13.49 18.32 -16.02
CA THR A 198 12.11 17.92 -16.34
C THR A 198 11.59 16.95 -15.29
N HIS A 199 10.27 16.96 -15.04
CA HIS A 199 9.67 16.08 -14.03
C HIS A 199 9.91 14.60 -14.37
N ARG A 200 9.93 14.25 -15.66
CA ARG A 200 10.26 12.89 -16.10
C ARG A 200 11.70 12.51 -15.75
N TRP A 201 12.65 13.39 -16.01
CA TRP A 201 14.06 13.15 -15.65
C TRP A 201 14.21 12.98 -14.14
N LEU A 202 13.61 13.86 -13.33
CA LEU A 202 13.68 13.81 -11.86
C LEU A 202 13.13 12.48 -11.30
N VAL A 203 11.95 12.05 -11.75
CA VAL A 203 11.36 10.77 -11.32
C VAL A 203 12.21 9.57 -11.75
N ASP A 204 12.82 9.63 -12.93
CA ASP A 204 13.69 8.56 -13.42
C ASP A 204 15.05 8.50 -12.72
N GLN A 205 15.55 9.62 -12.20
CA GLN A 205 16.75 9.62 -11.34
C GLN A 205 16.45 9.19 -9.90
N LEU A 206 15.24 9.48 -9.41
CA LEU A 206 14.84 9.12 -8.05
C LEU A 206 14.60 7.60 -7.87
N ASN A 207 14.10 6.94 -8.92
CA ASN A 207 13.75 5.51 -8.92
C ASN A 207 14.95 4.61 -9.25
#